data_AF-A0A4R4BDY7-F1
#
_entry.id   AF-A0A4R4BDY7-F1
#
_cell.length_a   1.000
_cell.length_b   1.000
_cell.length_c   1.000
_cell.angle_alpha   90.00
_cell.angle_beta   90.00
_cell.angle_gamma   90.00
#
_symmetry.space_group_name_H-M   'P 1'
#
loop_
_entity.id
_entity.type
_entity.pdbx_description
1 polymer ?
#
loop_
_entity_poly.entity_id
_entity_poly.type
_entity_poly.pdbx_seq_one_letter_code
_entity_poly.pdbx_strand_id
1 'polypeptide(L)'
;MDLLLSVAQAANDAIPPAVEAANVTMAGAAQNAKTAAYVAITAAVISFGATMVSTKTARKSAKEAAAISKDIADGSLNSLEKRRLIDTVSAQRIEWINNVRNQFVEFNALCHTFSMTMVNKKIKSEPVVIDMRDYLDIEKAKNQIELFLNPREVVVEKLIKYQKQMFDCIVEESEKVSKYSNIRANVIFLQQVVLKAEWKRIKLETQKGEQLSNSETDEIFKEVALEMDSKRYREIFS
;
A
#
# COMPACT_ATOMS: atom_id res chain seq x y z
N MET A 1 -67.37 90.73 -63.41
CA MET A 1 -66.45 89.60 -63.57
C MET A 1 -65.33 89.79 -62.55
N ASP A 2 -65.64 89.58 -61.27
CA ASP A 2 -64.71 89.74 -60.13
C ASP A 2 -65.36 89.15 -58.87
N LEU A 3 -65.53 87.83 -58.84
CA LEU A 3 -66.05 87.13 -57.64
C LEU A 3 -65.66 85.64 -57.55
N LEU A 4 -64.72 85.17 -58.37
CA LEU A 4 -64.31 83.75 -58.39
C LEU A 4 -62.81 83.52 -58.20
N LEU A 5 -62.02 84.54 -57.86
CA LEU A 5 -60.56 84.40 -57.65
C LEU A 5 -60.09 84.58 -56.19
N SER A 6 -61.01 84.70 -55.23
CA SER A 6 -60.68 84.95 -53.80
C SER A 6 -60.79 83.71 -52.90
N VAL A 7 -61.44 82.63 -53.35
CA VAL A 7 -61.68 81.44 -52.51
C VAL A 7 -60.67 80.30 -52.75
N ALA A 8 -59.88 80.36 -53.82
CA ALA A 8 -58.89 79.32 -54.13
C ALA A 8 -57.53 79.47 -53.42
N GLN A 9 -57.34 80.52 -52.62
CA GLN A 9 -56.04 80.88 -52.00
C GLN A 9 -56.04 80.80 -50.47
N ALA A 10 -57.02 80.13 -49.87
CA ALA A 10 -57.15 79.89 -48.42
C ALA A 10 -57.07 78.40 -48.04
N ALA A 11 -56.62 77.54 -48.95
CA ALA A 11 -56.47 76.09 -48.71
C ALA A 11 -55.01 75.62 -48.79
N ASN A 12 -54.04 76.54 -48.94
CA ASN A 12 -52.63 76.19 -48.95
C ASN A 12 -51.96 76.76 -47.69
N ASP A 13 -51.33 75.87 -46.94
CA ASP A 13 -50.28 76.15 -45.95
C ASP A 13 -50.71 76.47 -44.51
N ALA A 14 -51.53 75.61 -43.91
CA ALA A 14 -51.46 75.38 -42.47
C ALA A 14 -51.69 73.90 -42.16
N ILE A 15 -50.61 73.13 -42.11
CA ILE A 15 -50.64 71.77 -41.56
C ILE A 15 -51.19 71.90 -40.12
N PRO A 16 -52.27 71.18 -39.74
CA PRO A 16 -52.85 71.32 -38.41
C PRO A 16 -51.81 71.01 -37.32
N PRO A 17 -51.76 71.76 -36.19
CA PRO A 17 -50.80 71.52 -35.12
C PRO A 17 -50.81 70.09 -34.57
N ALA A 18 -51.95 69.39 -34.68
CA ALA A 18 -52.08 67.98 -34.36
C ALA A 18 -51.30 67.04 -35.31
N VAL A 19 -51.20 67.38 -36.59
CA VAL A 19 -50.42 66.64 -37.60
C VAL A 19 -48.92 66.88 -37.39
N GLU A 20 -48.53 68.09 -37.00
CA GLU A 20 -47.14 68.41 -36.65
C GLU A 20 -46.70 67.72 -35.35
N ALA A 21 -47.54 67.75 -34.31
CA ALA A 21 -47.31 67.00 -33.07
C ALA A 21 -47.24 65.48 -33.31
N ALA A 22 -48.10 64.94 -34.20
CA ALA A 22 -48.06 63.55 -34.62
C ALA A 22 -46.77 63.21 -35.38
N ASN A 23 -46.29 64.08 -36.27
CA ASN A 23 -45.03 63.90 -36.98
C ASN A 23 -43.83 63.93 -36.03
N VAL A 24 -43.82 64.81 -35.02
CA VAL A 24 -42.76 64.87 -34.00
C VAL A 24 -42.78 63.62 -33.09
N THR A 25 -43.97 63.13 -32.70
CA THR A 25 -44.08 61.87 -31.92
C THR A 25 -43.71 60.65 -32.75
N MET A 26 -44.09 60.59 -34.02
CA MET A 26 -43.68 59.52 -34.95
C MET A 26 -42.16 59.55 -35.21
N ALA A 27 -41.57 60.73 -35.38
CA ALA A 27 -40.11 60.88 -35.54
C ALA A 27 -39.35 60.47 -34.26
N GLY A 28 -39.84 60.88 -33.08
CA GLY A 28 -39.30 60.47 -31.79
C GLY A 28 -39.43 58.96 -31.55
N ALA A 29 -40.57 58.36 -31.89
CA ALA A 29 -40.79 56.92 -31.82
C ALA A 29 -39.85 56.15 -32.77
N ALA A 30 -39.64 56.63 -33.99
CA ALA A 30 -38.72 56.04 -34.95
C ALA A 30 -37.25 56.12 -34.48
N GLN A 31 -36.86 57.24 -33.87
CA GLN A 31 -35.52 57.42 -33.31
C GLN A 31 -35.29 56.55 -32.06
N ASN A 32 -36.29 56.43 -31.19
CA ASN A 32 -36.27 55.52 -30.04
C ASN A 32 -36.21 54.05 -30.47
N ALA A 33 -36.96 53.65 -31.51
CA ALA A 33 -36.91 52.31 -32.08
C ALA A 33 -35.52 51.98 -32.65
N LYS A 34 -34.88 52.93 -33.35
CA LYS A 34 -33.48 52.77 -33.83
C LYS A 34 -32.50 52.63 -32.68
N THR A 35 -32.64 53.44 -31.63
CA THR A 35 -31.77 53.40 -30.45
C THR A 35 -31.93 52.08 -29.68
N ALA A 36 -33.16 51.62 -29.49
CA ALA A 36 -33.47 50.33 -28.87
C ALA A 36 -32.92 49.15 -29.69
N ALA A 37 -33.03 49.20 -31.02
CA ALA A 37 -32.44 48.20 -31.91
C ALA A 37 -30.91 48.15 -31.78
N TYR A 38 -30.24 49.30 -31.74
CA TYR A 38 -28.79 49.38 -31.51
C TYR A 38 -28.39 48.77 -30.16
N VAL A 39 -29.07 49.15 -29.08
CA VAL A 39 -28.82 48.62 -27.73
C VAL A 39 -29.01 47.09 -27.70
N ALA A 40 -30.09 46.59 -28.29
CA ALA A 40 -30.36 45.15 -28.38
C ALA A 40 -29.25 44.40 -29.14
N ILE A 41 -28.78 44.94 -30.28
CA ILE A 41 -27.67 44.35 -31.05
C ILE A 41 -26.38 44.34 -30.23
N THR A 42 -26.04 45.44 -29.55
CA THR A 42 -24.83 45.48 -28.72
C THR A 42 -24.90 44.52 -27.53
N ALA A 43 -26.05 44.41 -26.86
CA ALA A 43 -26.25 43.46 -25.77
C ALA A 43 -26.15 42.00 -26.27
N ALA A 44 -26.68 41.70 -27.45
CA ALA A 44 -26.56 40.38 -28.08
C ALA A 44 -25.09 40.02 -28.39
N VAL A 45 -24.30 40.96 -28.92
CA VAL A 45 -22.87 40.73 -29.19
C VAL A 45 -22.07 40.51 -27.90
N ILE A 46 -22.32 41.31 -26.86
CA ILE A 46 -21.64 41.16 -25.56
C ILE A 46 -21.99 39.82 -24.90
N SER A 47 -23.26 39.46 -24.86
CA SER A 47 -23.73 38.19 -24.28
C SER A 47 -23.22 36.97 -25.04
N PHE A 48 -23.19 37.02 -26.37
CA PHE A 48 -22.58 35.98 -27.19
C PHE A 48 -21.07 35.86 -26.94
N GLY A 49 -20.36 36.98 -26.89
CA GLY A 49 -18.92 37.02 -26.56
C GLY A 49 -18.63 36.43 -25.19
N ALA A 50 -19.39 36.81 -24.16
CA ALA A 50 -19.28 36.27 -22.81
C ALA A 50 -19.55 34.76 -22.78
N THR A 51 -20.54 34.27 -23.53
CA THR A 51 -20.84 32.84 -23.65
C THR A 51 -19.70 32.07 -24.32
N MET A 52 -19.10 32.62 -25.37
CA MET A 52 -17.95 32.01 -26.06
C MET A 52 -16.70 31.95 -25.18
N VAL A 53 -16.43 32.98 -24.37
CA VAL A 53 -15.33 32.97 -23.39
C VAL A 53 -15.61 31.93 -22.30
N SER A 54 -16.81 31.95 -21.70
CA SER A 54 -17.21 31.01 -20.65
C SER A 54 -17.20 29.55 -21.12
N THR A 55 -17.62 29.28 -22.36
CA THR A 55 -17.55 27.92 -22.93
C THR A 55 -16.12 27.47 -23.20
N LYS A 56 -15.22 28.39 -23.62
CA LYS A 56 -13.79 28.08 -23.78
C LYS A 56 -13.11 27.80 -22.43
N THR A 57 -13.35 28.62 -21.41
CA THR A 57 -12.81 28.39 -20.07
C THR A 57 -13.36 27.10 -19.48
N ALA A 58 -14.67 26.85 -19.58
CA ALA A 58 -15.29 25.60 -19.16
C ALA A 58 -14.69 24.37 -19.86
N ARG A 59 -14.44 24.43 -21.17
CA ARG A 59 -13.77 23.34 -21.90
C ARG A 59 -12.34 23.11 -21.43
N LYS A 60 -11.58 24.17 -21.14
CA LYS A 60 -10.22 24.06 -20.61
C LYS A 60 -10.23 23.41 -19.22
N SER A 61 -11.07 23.92 -18.32
CA SER A 61 -11.23 23.36 -16.97
C SER A 61 -11.71 21.91 -16.98
N ALA A 62 -12.62 21.54 -17.90
CA ALA A 62 -13.07 20.15 -18.04
C ALA A 62 -11.94 19.22 -18.49
N LYS A 63 -11.05 19.67 -19.39
CA LYS A 63 -9.88 18.89 -19.81
C LYS A 63 -8.86 18.71 -18.69
N GLU A 64 -8.58 19.78 -17.93
CA GLU A 64 -7.67 19.72 -16.78
C GLU A 64 -8.24 18.80 -15.69
N ALA A 65 -9.52 18.92 -15.36
CA ALA A 65 -10.20 18.04 -14.41
C ALA A 65 -10.20 16.57 -14.86
N ALA A 66 -10.39 16.30 -16.15
CA ALA A 66 -10.30 14.95 -16.71
C ALA A 66 -8.87 14.38 -16.61
N ALA A 67 -7.84 15.18 -16.88
CA ALA A 67 -6.45 14.76 -16.73
C ALA A 67 -6.11 14.43 -15.27
N ILE A 68 -6.46 15.32 -14.34
CA ILE A 68 -6.28 15.09 -12.89
C ILE A 68 -7.04 13.85 -12.43
N SER A 69 -8.29 13.66 -12.89
CA SER A 69 -9.09 12.49 -12.53
C SER A 69 -8.46 11.19 -13.04
N LYS A 70 -7.87 11.23 -14.23
CA LYS A 70 -7.13 10.10 -14.79
C LYS A 70 -5.88 9.78 -13.97
N ASP A 71 -5.07 10.79 -13.63
CA ASP A 71 -3.85 10.60 -12.83
C ASP A 71 -4.18 10.03 -11.43
N ILE A 72 -5.28 10.49 -10.81
CA ILE A 72 -5.78 9.94 -9.54
C ILE A 72 -6.24 8.49 -9.72
N ALA A 73 -6.97 8.18 -10.81
CA ALA A 73 -7.42 6.82 -11.09
C ALA A 73 -6.24 5.86 -11.31
N ASP A 74 -5.26 6.26 -12.11
CA ASP A 74 -4.06 5.47 -12.40
C ASP A 74 -3.22 5.27 -11.12
N GLY A 75 -3.06 6.32 -10.30
CA GLY A 75 -2.40 6.22 -8.99
C GLY A 75 -3.12 5.28 -8.01
N SER A 76 -4.45 5.35 -7.98
CA SER A 76 -5.29 4.48 -7.16
C SER A 76 -5.19 3.01 -7.60
N LEU A 77 -5.27 2.72 -8.90
CA LEU A 77 -5.11 1.37 -9.44
C LEU A 77 -3.75 0.77 -9.11
N ASN A 78 -2.66 1.53 -9.31
CA ASN A 78 -1.32 1.07 -8.95
C ASN A 78 -1.19 0.78 -7.45
N SER A 79 -1.81 1.59 -6.59
CA SER A 79 -1.80 1.35 -5.14
C SER A 79 -2.59 0.09 -4.75
N LEU A 80 -3.71 -0.18 -5.44
CA LEU A 80 -4.54 -1.37 -5.23
C LEU A 80 -3.81 -2.64 -5.67
N GLU A 81 -3.11 -2.60 -6.80
CA GLU A 81 -2.31 -3.73 -7.29
C GLU A 81 -1.17 -4.07 -6.33
N LYS A 82 -0.42 -3.07 -5.86
CA LYS A 82 0.62 -3.25 -4.84
C LYS A 82 0.07 -3.88 -3.57
N ARG A 83 -1.09 -3.40 -3.09
CA ARG A 83 -1.72 -3.94 -1.89
C ARG A 83 -2.13 -5.40 -2.06
N ARG A 84 -2.74 -5.75 -3.21
CA ARG A 84 -3.09 -7.15 -3.53
C ARG A 84 -1.86 -8.06 -3.56
N LEU A 85 -0.75 -7.59 -4.11
CA LEU A 85 0.51 -8.34 -4.11
C LEU A 85 0.98 -8.58 -2.67
N ILE A 86 1.00 -7.54 -1.83
CA ILE A 86 1.39 -7.65 -0.41
C ILE A 86 0.47 -8.60 0.36
N ASP A 87 -0.85 -8.53 0.14
CA ASP A 87 -1.80 -9.41 0.80
C ASP A 87 -1.56 -10.89 0.39
N THR A 88 -1.30 -11.13 -0.89
CA THR A 88 -1.01 -12.47 -1.42
C THR A 88 0.30 -13.03 -0.87
N VAL A 89 1.37 -12.23 -0.89
CA VAL A 89 2.67 -12.61 -0.33
C VAL A 89 2.57 -12.85 1.18
N SER A 90 1.81 -12.01 1.89
CA SER A 90 1.60 -12.17 3.33
C SER A 90 0.89 -13.48 3.65
N ALA A 91 -0.15 -13.86 2.90
CA ALA A 91 -0.82 -15.14 3.08
C ALA A 91 0.13 -16.33 2.89
N GLN A 92 0.92 -16.33 1.82
CA GLN A 92 1.94 -17.36 1.58
C GLN A 92 3.00 -17.40 2.69
N ARG A 93 3.44 -16.24 3.19
CA ARG A 93 4.42 -16.18 4.27
C ARG A 93 3.86 -16.68 5.59
N ILE A 94 2.58 -16.45 5.89
CA ILE A 94 1.92 -17.02 7.08
C ILE A 94 1.92 -18.56 7.01
N GLU A 95 1.60 -19.12 5.84
CA GLU A 95 1.68 -20.57 5.62
C GLU A 95 3.11 -21.09 5.81
N TRP A 96 4.10 -20.40 5.22
CA TRP A 96 5.51 -20.72 5.40
C TRP A 96 5.95 -20.67 6.89
N ILE A 97 5.55 -19.65 7.66
CA ILE A 97 5.84 -19.56 9.10
C ILE A 97 5.28 -20.78 9.85
N ASN A 98 4.08 -21.22 9.52
CA ASN A 98 3.47 -22.39 10.15
C ASN A 98 4.23 -23.67 9.80
N ASN A 99 4.68 -23.82 8.55
CA ASN A 99 5.52 -24.94 8.14
C ASN A 99 6.87 -24.94 8.87
N VAL A 100 7.54 -23.80 8.98
CA VAL A 100 8.78 -23.63 9.76
C VAL A 100 8.57 -24.00 11.22
N ARG A 101 7.48 -23.52 11.84
CA ARG A 101 7.13 -23.85 13.23
C ARG A 101 6.98 -25.37 13.41
N ASN A 102 6.32 -26.05 12.48
CA ASN A 102 6.15 -27.50 12.54
C ASN A 102 7.50 -28.23 12.46
N GLN A 103 8.40 -27.78 11.57
CA GLN A 103 9.75 -28.35 11.49
C GLN A 103 10.58 -28.10 12.77
N PHE A 104 10.45 -26.91 13.39
CA PHE A 104 11.10 -26.63 14.68
C PHE A 104 10.60 -27.58 15.78
N VAL A 105 9.30 -27.82 15.84
CA VAL A 105 8.70 -28.76 16.80
C VAL A 105 9.22 -30.18 16.55
N GLU A 106 9.21 -30.63 15.29
CA GLU A 106 9.69 -31.95 14.90
C GLU A 106 11.15 -32.16 15.28
N PHE A 107 12.04 -31.24 14.88
CA PHE A 107 13.46 -31.29 15.23
C PHE A 107 13.66 -31.37 16.75
N ASN A 108 12.98 -30.50 17.51
CA ASN A 108 13.10 -30.48 18.96
C ASN A 108 12.60 -31.78 19.61
N ALA A 109 11.51 -32.35 19.10
CA ALA A 109 10.93 -33.60 19.59
C ALA A 109 11.85 -34.80 19.31
N LEU A 110 12.40 -34.88 18.09
CA LEU A 110 13.35 -35.92 17.70
C LEU A 110 14.62 -35.85 18.56
N CYS A 111 15.24 -34.67 18.69
CA CYS A 111 16.42 -34.50 19.52
C CYS A 111 16.16 -34.82 21.01
N HIS A 112 14.99 -34.44 21.55
CA HIS A 112 14.64 -34.74 22.93
C HIS A 112 14.42 -36.25 23.15
N THR A 113 13.66 -36.89 22.26
CA THR A 113 13.39 -38.34 22.31
C THR A 113 14.69 -39.12 22.19
N PHE A 114 15.54 -38.76 21.23
CA PHE A 114 16.84 -39.37 21.04
C PHE A 114 17.73 -39.21 22.28
N SER A 115 17.80 -38.00 22.85
CA SER A 115 18.53 -37.75 24.11
C SER A 115 18.03 -38.63 25.27
N MET A 116 16.72 -38.75 25.46
CA MET A 116 16.13 -39.57 26.52
C MET A 116 16.43 -41.05 26.32
N THR A 117 16.37 -41.55 25.09
CA THR A 117 16.74 -42.93 24.76
C THR A 117 18.20 -43.21 25.09
N MET A 118 19.11 -42.30 24.75
CA MET A 118 20.54 -42.43 25.05
C MET A 118 20.80 -42.47 26.57
N VAL A 119 20.16 -41.58 27.34
CA VAL A 119 20.25 -41.56 28.80
C VAL A 119 19.69 -42.85 29.41
N ASN A 120 18.52 -43.32 28.95
CA ASN A 120 17.88 -44.53 29.47
C ASN A 120 18.70 -45.80 29.23
N LYS A 121 19.22 -45.98 28.01
CA LYS A 121 20.11 -47.11 27.66
C LYS A 121 21.34 -47.11 28.58
N LYS A 122 21.91 -45.93 28.81
CA LYS A 122 23.07 -45.78 29.69
C LYS A 122 22.75 -46.11 31.15
N ILE A 123 21.63 -45.63 31.70
CA ILE A 123 21.20 -45.98 33.08
C ILE A 123 21.04 -47.49 33.24
N LYS A 124 20.53 -48.18 32.22
CA LYS A 124 20.36 -49.64 32.21
C LYS A 124 21.65 -50.41 31.89
N SER A 125 22.77 -49.73 31.66
CA SER A 125 24.04 -50.33 31.20
C SER A 125 23.89 -51.14 29.90
N GLU A 126 22.92 -50.76 29.05
CA GLU A 126 22.74 -51.33 27.72
C GLU A 126 23.74 -50.71 26.75
N PRO A 127 24.23 -51.46 25.74
CA PRO A 127 25.10 -50.89 24.71
C PRO A 127 24.35 -49.77 23.98
N VAL A 128 24.98 -48.59 23.95
CA VAL A 128 24.46 -47.42 23.25
C VAL A 128 24.69 -47.63 21.75
N VAL A 129 23.75 -48.32 21.11
CA VAL A 129 23.67 -48.40 19.65
C VAL A 129 22.77 -47.29 19.17
N ILE A 130 23.34 -46.36 18.39
CA ILE A 130 22.60 -45.32 17.69
C ILE A 130 21.81 -46.00 16.58
N ASP A 131 20.48 -45.87 16.62
CA ASP A 131 19.66 -46.29 15.49
C ASP A 131 19.92 -45.32 14.33
N MET A 132 20.36 -45.87 13.20
CA MET A 132 20.60 -45.10 11.98
C MET A 132 19.34 -44.33 11.55
N ARG A 133 18.15 -44.87 11.86
CA ARG A 133 16.88 -44.21 11.55
C ARG A 133 16.69 -42.91 12.33
N ASP A 134 16.92 -42.94 13.65
CA ASP A 134 16.80 -41.76 14.50
C ASP A 134 17.77 -40.65 14.05
N TYR A 135 19.00 -41.05 13.70
CA TYR A 135 20.01 -40.14 13.15
C TYR A 135 19.52 -39.48 11.85
N LEU A 136 19.03 -40.28 10.90
CA LEU A 136 18.55 -39.80 9.60
C LEU A 136 17.32 -38.90 9.72
N ASP A 137 16.41 -39.20 10.66
CA ASP A 137 15.22 -38.39 10.89
C ASP A 137 15.57 -37.01 11.47
N ILE A 138 16.55 -36.93 12.39
CA ILE A 138 17.05 -35.65 12.90
C ILE A 138 17.76 -34.84 11.79
N GLU A 139 18.64 -35.47 11.02
CA GLU A 139 19.32 -34.82 9.89
C GLU A 139 18.31 -34.30 8.86
N LYS A 140 17.27 -35.10 8.55
CA LYS A 140 16.18 -34.69 7.66
C LYS A 140 15.47 -33.44 8.20
N ALA A 141 15.09 -33.43 9.48
CA ALA A 141 14.42 -32.28 10.08
C ALA A 141 15.31 -31.02 10.08
N LYS A 142 16.60 -31.17 10.38
CA LYS A 142 17.59 -30.08 10.32
C LYS A 142 17.70 -29.52 8.89
N ASN A 143 17.84 -30.39 7.89
CA ASN A 143 17.95 -29.98 6.49
C ASN A 143 16.66 -29.29 5.99
N GLN A 144 15.48 -29.75 6.43
CA GLN A 144 14.22 -29.07 6.11
C GLN A 144 14.19 -27.65 6.68
N ILE A 145 14.63 -27.46 7.92
CA ILE A 145 14.75 -26.13 8.53
C ILE A 145 15.68 -25.24 7.72
N GLU A 146 16.87 -25.73 7.35
CA GLU A 146 17.84 -24.99 6.54
C GLU A 146 17.28 -24.58 5.17
N LEU A 147 16.48 -25.44 4.55
CA LEU A 147 15.82 -25.15 3.27
C LEU A 147 14.69 -24.13 3.39
N PHE A 148 13.99 -24.09 4.51
CA PHE A 148 12.93 -23.11 4.72
C PHE A 148 13.46 -21.73 5.06
N LEU A 149 14.62 -21.64 5.73
CA LEU A 149 15.16 -20.37 6.24
C LEU A 149 16.18 -19.75 5.28
N ASN A 150 16.38 -18.44 5.40
CA ASN A 150 17.39 -17.73 4.62
C ASN A 150 18.74 -17.74 5.37
N PRO A 151 19.76 -18.44 4.87
CA PRO A 151 21.04 -18.57 5.57
C PRO A 151 21.85 -17.26 5.62
N ARG A 152 21.44 -16.21 4.90
CA ARG A 152 22.10 -14.90 4.94
C ARG A 152 21.71 -14.08 6.18
N GLU A 153 20.65 -14.45 6.88
CA GLU A 153 20.24 -13.80 8.11
C GLU A 153 21.10 -14.28 9.28
N VAL A 154 21.71 -13.34 10.00
CA VAL A 154 22.68 -13.65 11.08
C VAL A 154 22.05 -14.54 12.16
N VAL A 155 20.77 -14.36 12.47
CA VAL A 155 20.04 -15.21 13.43
C VAL A 155 19.93 -16.65 12.95
N VAL A 156 19.67 -16.85 11.65
CA VAL A 156 19.55 -18.18 11.03
C VAL A 156 20.91 -18.88 11.02
N GLU A 157 21.99 -18.16 10.69
CA GLU A 157 23.35 -18.71 10.76
C GLU A 157 23.66 -19.25 12.16
N LYS A 158 23.34 -18.48 13.22
CA LYS A 158 23.52 -18.93 14.61
C LYS A 158 22.62 -20.11 14.94
N LEU A 159 21.37 -20.13 14.46
CA LEU A 159 20.44 -21.23 14.71
C LEU A 159 21.01 -22.55 14.16
N ILE A 160 21.44 -22.56 12.90
CA ILE A 160 22.03 -23.73 12.24
C ILE A 160 23.25 -24.22 13.02
N LYS A 161 24.13 -23.31 13.44
CA LYS A 161 25.30 -23.63 14.27
C LYS A 161 24.89 -24.31 15.58
N TYR A 162 23.92 -23.76 16.30
CA TYR A 162 23.47 -24.34 17.57
C TYR A 162 22.69 -25.65 17.40
N GLN A 163 21.95 -25.84 16.30
CA GLN A 163 21.29 -27.11 16.00
C GLN A 163 22.31 -28.21 15.77
N LYS A 164 23.38 -27.93 15.01
CA LYS A 164 24.50 -28.85 14.85
C LYS A 164 25.13 -29.20 16.21
N GLN A 165 25.47 -28.19 17.02
CA GLN A 165 26.03 -28.42 18.36
C GLN A 165 25.09 -29.22 19.26
N MET A 166 23.78 -29.02 19.15
CA MET A 166 22.78 -29.75 19.93
C MET A 166 22.82 -31.23 19.57
N PHE A 167 22.90 -31.53 18.27
CA PHE A 167 22.97 -32.89 17.77
C PHE A 167 24.30 -33.58 18.13
N ASP A 168 25.43 -32.92 17.87
CA ASP A 168 26.77 -33.41 18.22
C ASP A 168 26.85 -33.70 19.74
N CYS A 169 26.25 -32.84 20.58
CA CYS A 169 26.22 -33.05 22.02
C CYS A 169 25.43 -34.30 22.44
N ILE A 170 24.36 -34.67 21.72
CA ILE A 170 23.61 -35.89 22.02
C ILE A 170 24.41 -37.13 21.62
N VAL A 171 25.09 -37.08 20.47
CA VAL A 171 25.84 -38.21 19.90
C VAL A 171 27.15 -38.45 20.65
N GLU A 172 27.95 -37.41 20.86
CA GLU A 172 29.33 -37.52 21.34
C GLU A 172 29.48 -37.31 22.85
N GLU A 173 28.63 -36.46 23.43
CA GLU A 173 28.78 -35.96 24.81
C GLU A 173 27.51 -36.15 25.64
N SER A 174 26.80 -37.28 25.44
CA SER A 174 25.51 -37.57 26.08
C SER A 174 25.48 -37.43 27.62
N GLU A 175 26.64 -37.46 28.27
CA GLU A 175 26.81 -37.30 29.71
C GLU A 175 26.73 -35.84 30.18
N LYS A 176 26.91 -34.87 29.28
CA LYS A 176 26.96 -33.43 29.61
C LYS A 176 25.57 -32.79 29.53
N VAL A 177 24.68 -33.23 30.41
CA VAL A 177 23.29 -32.75 30.49
C VAL A 177 23.18 -31.22 30.59
N SER A 178 24.07 -30.58 31.36
CA SER A 178 24.09 -29.12 31.49
C SER A 178 24.44 -28.40 30.18
N LYS A 179 25.40 -28.94 29.41
CA LYS A 179 25.80 -28.43 28.09
C LYS A 179 24.64 -28.55 27.11
N TYR A 180 24.01 -29.72 27.04
CA TYR A 180 22.84 -29.95 26.19
C TYR A 180 21.68 -29.01 26.54
N SER A 181 21.36 -28.87 27.83
CA SER A 181 20.28 -27.98 28.29
C SER A 181 20.51 -26.53 27.86
N ASN A 182 21.75 -26.03 28.00
CA ASN A 182 22.08 -24.68 27.57
C ASN A 182 21.99 -24.49 26.05
N ILE A 183 22.53 -25.44 25.27
CA ILE A 183 22.44 -25.41 23.80
C ILE A 183 20.98 -25.47 23.34
N ARG A 184 20.18 -26.37 23.92
CA ARG A 184 18.74 -26.47 23.63
C ARG A 184 18.02 -25.16 23.92
N ALA A 185 18.35 -24.49 25.02
CA ALA A 185 17.76 -23.19 25.34
C ALA A 185 18.15 -22.11 24.31
N ASN A 186 19.38 -22.14 23.77
CA ASN A 186 19.79 -21.26 22.68
C ASN A 186 19.07 -21.56 21.36
N VAL A 187 18.90 -22.84 21.00
CA VAL A 187 18.13 -23.25 19.81
C VAL A 187 16.69 -22.75 19.92
N ILE A 188 16.02 -22.99 21.05
CA ILE A 188 14.64 -22.56 21.27
C ILE A 188 14.53 -21.04 21.21
N PHE A 189 15.47 -20.31 21.83
CA PHE A 189 15.50 -18.86 21.75
C PHE A 189 15.58 -18.37 20.30
N LEU A 190 16.52 -18.88 19.51
CA LEU A 190 16.70 -18.47 18.11
C LEU A 190 15.50 -18.84 17.23
N GLN A 191 14.92 -20.03 17.41
CA GLN A 191 13.68 -20.43 16.73
C GLN A 191 12.52 -19.46 17.03
N GLN A 192 12.35 -19.06 18.29
CA GLN A 192 11.32 -18.11 18.67
C GLN A 192 11.57 -16.71 18.09
N VAL A 193 12.83 -16.26 18.08
CA VAL A 193 13.20 -14.99 17.43
C VAL A 193 12.82 -15.02 15.97
N VAL A 194 13.17 -16.07 15.23
CA VAL A 194 12.80 -16.23 13.81
C VAL A 194 11.28 -16.12 13.60
N LEU A 195 10.49 -16.89 14.35
CA LEU A 195 9.03 -16.89 14.20
C LEU A 195 8.41 -15.52 14.53
N LYS A 196 8.89 -14.84 15.58
CA LYS A 196 8.34 -13.55 16.01
C LYS A 196 8.78 -12.39 15.12
N ALA A 197 10.03 -12.41 14.66
CA ALA A 197 10.57 -11.42 13.73
C ALA A 197 9.81 -11.47 12.40
N GLU A 198 9.59 -12.66 11.85
CA GLU A 198 8.84 -12.84 10.60
C GLU A 198 7.36 -12.43 10.74
N TRP A 199 6.75 -12.72 11.89
CA TRP A 199 5.40 -12.21 12.18
C TRP A 199 5.35 -10.68 12.25
N LYS A 200 6.36 -10.05 12.87
CA LYS A 200 6.47 -8.59 12.96
C LYS A 200 6.70 -7.97 11.57
N ARG A 201 7.55 -8.59 10.75
CA ARG A 201 7.79 -8.20 9.36
C ARG A 201 6.50 -8.18 8.54
N ILE A 202 5.70 -9.25 8.59
CA ILE A 202 4.41 -9.31 7.87
C ILE A 202 3.50 -8.14 8.26
N LYS A 203 3.40 -7.84 9.57
CA LYS A 203 2.57 -6.73 10.05
C LYS A 203 3.03 -5.39 9.48
N LEU A 204 4.34 -5.15 9.49
CA LEU A 204 4.92 -3.90 8.99
C LEU A 204 4.77 -3.79 7.47
N GLU A 205 5.05 -4.84 6.71
CA GLU A 205 4.85 -4.85 5.24
C GLU A 205 3.38 -4.61 4.87
N THR A 206 2.44 -5.23 5.59
CA THR A 206 1.00 -5.03 5.38
C THR A 206 0.57 -3.59 5.70
N GLN A 207 1.12 -3.00 6.76
CA GLN A 207 0.83 -1.61 7.14
C GLN A 207 1.42 -0.61 6.16
N LYS A 208 2.65 -0.86 5.69
CA LYS A 208 3.38 0.02 4.75
C LYS A 208 2.86 -0.11 3.32
N GLY A 209 2.31 -1.28 2.96
CA GLY A 209 1.86 -1.59 1.59
C GLY A 209 3.02 -1.86 0.63
N GLU A 210 4.20 -2.19 1.16
CA GLU A 210 5.40 -2.53 0.40
C GLU A 210 6.31 -3.48 1.19
N GLN A 211 7.22 -4.14 0.48
CA GLN A 211 8.19 -5.04 1.08
C GLN A 211 9.27 -4.25 1.83
N LEU A 212 9.70 -4.74 3.00
CA LEU A 212 10.80 -4.13 3.74
C LEU A 212 12.14 -4.42 3.09
N SER A 213 13.07 -3.48 3.24
CA SER A 213 14.47 -3.67 2.86
C SER A 213 15.16 -4.70 3.77
N ASN A 214 16.33 -5.18 3.33
CA ASN A 214 17.14 -6.11 4.14
C ASN A 214 17.57 -5.46 5.46
N SER A 215 17.93 -4.17 5.46
CA SER A 215 18.32 -3.45 6.68
C SER A 215 17.17 -3.35 7.69
N GLU A 216 15.96 -3.00 7.23
CA GLU A 216 14.75 -2.98 8.07
C GLU A 216 14.45 -4.39 8.62
N THR A 217 14.67 -5.43 7.82
CA THR A 217 14.49 -6.83 8.25
C THR A 217 15.50 -7.20 9.34
N ASP A 218 16.78 -6.90 9.15
CA ASP A 218 17.84 -7.19 10.14
C ASP A 218 17.59 -6.47 11.48
N GLU A 219 17.10 -5.23 11.42
CA GLU A 219 16.71 -4.45 12.59
C GLU A 219 15.56 -5.12 13.36
N ILE A 220 14.54 -5.64 12.66
CA ILE A 220 13.42 -6.38 13.28
C ILE A 220 13.94 -7.61 14.04
N PHE A 221 14.83 -8.40 13.43
CA PHE A 221 15.39 -9.58 14.10
C PHE A 221 16.17 -9.21 15.35
N LYS A 222 16.99 -8.16 15.27
CA LYS A 222 17.76 -7.65 16.40
C LYS A 222 16.86 -7.15 17.53
N GLU A 223 15.86 -6.34 17.21
CA GLU A 223 14.91 -5.79 18.17
C GLU A 223 14.15 -6.91 18.90
N VAL A 224 13.57 -7.86 18.14
CA VAL A 224 12.86 -9.00 18.72
C VAL A 224 13.77 -9.84 19.62
N ALA A 225 15.02 -10.09 19.22
CA ALA A 225 15.95 -10.86 20.04
C ALA A 225 16.30 -10.15 21.35
N LEU A 226 16.52 -8.83 21.31
CA LEU A 226 16.79 -8.01 22.49
C LEU A 226 15.59 -7.92 23.43
N GLU A 227 14.38 -7.75 22.89
CA GLU A 227 13.13 -7.75 23.65
C GLU A 227 12.87 -9.09 24.34
N MET A 228 13.21 -10.20 23.68
CA MET A 228 12.98 -11.54 24.21
C MET A 228 13.93 -11.89 25.36
N ASP A 229 15.24 -11.75 25.16
CA ASP A 229 16.26 -12.04 26.17
C ASP A 229 17.56 -11.31 25.78
N SER A 230 17.67 -10.05 26.21
CA SER A 230 18.85 -9.22 25.90
C SER A 230 20.17 -9.84 26.40
N LYS A 231 20.14 -10.60 27.49
CA LYS A 231 21.34 -11.25 28.04
C LYS A 231 21.77 -12.38 27.11
N ARG A 232 20.87 -13.29 26.78
CA ARG A 232 21.15 -14.41 25.87
C ARG A 232 21.50 -13.93 24.46
N TYR A 233 20.86 -12.87 23.98
CA TYR A 233 21.26 -12.22 22.73
C TYR A 233 22.72 -11.79 22.77
N ARG A 234 23.14 -11.06 23.81
CA ARG A 234 24.55 -10.65 23.95
C ARG A 234 25.49 -11.85 24.02
N GLU A 235 25.12 -12.93 24.71
CA GLU A 235 25.94 -14.14 24.79
C GLU A 235 26.08 -14.89 23.46
N ILE A 236 25.06 -14.85 22.58
CA ILE A 236 25.08 -15.54 21.29
C ILE A 236 25.77 -14.73 20.19
N PHE A 237 25.63 -13.41 20.23
CA PHE A 237 26.04 -12.50 19.15
C PHE A 237 27.27 -11.62 19.50
N SER A 238 27.85 -11.75 20.69
CA SER A 238 29.20 -11.24 21.00
C SER A 238 30.28 -12.04 20.28
#